data_AF-A0A517XMB6-F1
#
_entry.id   AF-A0A517XMB6-F1
#
_cell.length_a   1.000
_cell.length_b   1.000
_cell.length_c   1.000
_cell.angle_alpha   90.00
_cell.angle_beta   90.00
_cell.angle_gamma   90.00
#
_symmetry.space_group_name_H-M   'P 1'
#
loop_
_entity.id
_entity.type
_entity.pdbx_description
1 polymer ?
#
loop_
_entity_poly.entity_id
_entity_poly.type
_entity_poly.pdbx_seq_one_letter_code
_entity_poly.pdbx_strand_id
1 'polypeptide(L)'
;MSFRRDHDAELEWRRWVRAHEAELVAIGIPREVWADRLTWWRFVDHGYHPPASNRRDVRFSADDLPESQQHRLYVFLDTILPAARYGHSLWAVLHSRFGAASQTEHLPR
;
A
#
# COMPACT_ATOMS: atom_id res chain seq x y z
N MET A 1 -14.53 20.04 -16.80
CA MET A 1 -14.13 18.81 -16.08
C MET A 1 -13.83 17.75 -17.13
N SER A 2 -12.64 17.13 -17.11
CA SER A 2 -12.12 16.38 -18.27
C SER A 2 -12.19 14.87 -18.02
N PHE A 3 -13.26 14.24 -18.47
CA PHE A 3 -13.46 12.78 -18.48
C PHE A 3 -12.28 11.98 -19.03
N ARG A 4 -11.48 12.59 -19.93
CA ARG A 4 -10.24 11.99 -20.47
C ARG A 4 -9.17 11.77 -19.39
N ARG A 5 -9.00 12.71 -18.47
CA ARG A 5 -7.98 12.61 -17.41
C ARG A 5 -8.29 11.51 -16.41
N ASP A 6 -9.57 11.30 -16.12
CA ASP A 6 -10.01 10.23 -15.22
C ASP A 6 -9.83 8.85 -15.86
N HIS A 7 -10.10 8.73 -17.16
CA HIS A 7 -9.90 7.49 -17.91
C HIS A 7 -8.41 7.09 -18.01
N ASP A 8 -7.52 8.05 -18.31
CA ASP A 8 -6.09 7.78 -18.39
C ASP A 8 -5.53 7.36 -17.01
N ALA A 9 -5.94 8.04 -15.94
CA ALA A 9 -5.58 7.68 -14.57
C ALA A 9 -6.09 6.29 -14.16
N GLU A 10 -7.28 5.88 -14.62
CA GLU A 10 -7.81 4.55 -14.38
C GLU A 10 -7.05 3.47 -15.15
N LEU A 11 -6.66 3.74 -16.40
CA LEU A 11 -5.82 2.83 -17.18
C LEU A 11 -4.44 2.64 -16.56
N GLU A 12 -3.81 3.73 -16.13
CA GLU A 12 -2.55 3.69 -15.40
C GLU A 12 -2.68 2.88 -14.11
N TRP A 13 -3.76 3.11 -13.34
CA TRP A 13 -4.04 2.33 -12.15
C TRP A 13 -4.16 0.83 -12.44
N ARG A 14 -4.94 0.45 -13.46
CA ARG A 14 -5.10 -0.97 -13.85
C ARG A 14 -3.78 -1.60 -14.27
N ARG A 15 -2.90 -0.87 -14.97
CA ARG A 15 -1.55 -1.33 -15.34
C ARG A 15 -0.69 -1.52 -14.09
N TRP A 16 -0.72 -0.56 -13.17
CA TRP A 16 -0.01 -0.64 -11.91
C TRP A 16 -0.45 -1.85 -11.08
N VAL A 17 -1.77 -2.07 -10.93
CA VAL A 17 -2.32 -3.23 -10.21
C VAL A 17 -1.83 -4.53 -10.85
N ARG A 18 -1.91 -4.67 -12.18
CA ARG A 18 -1.43 -5.89 -12.85
C ARG A 18 0.06 -6.17 -12.62
N ALA A 19 0.88 -5.13 -12.48
CA ALA A 19 2.30 -5.29 -12.23
C ALA A 19 2.61 -5.73 -10.78
N HIS A 20 1.74 -5.42 -9.81
CA HIS A 20 2.00 -5.63 -8.38
C HIS A 20 0.98 -6.56 -7.68
N GLU A 21 -0.03 -7.06 -8.40
CA GLU A 21 -1.11 -7.91 -7.85
C GLU A 21 -0.55 -9.13 -7.12
N ALA A 22 0.43 -9.81 -7.71
CA ALA A 22 1.06 -10.97 -7.09
C ALA A 22 1.72 -10.62 -5.74
N GLU A 23 2.34 -9.45 -5.63
CA GLU A 23 3.00 -8.99 -4.42
C GLU A 23 2.00 -8.56 -3.35
N LEU A 24 0.95 -7.82 -3.74
CA LEU A 24 -0.17 -7.45 -2.86
C LEU A 24 -0.85 -8.68 -2.26
N VAL A 25 -1.08 -9.71 -3.07
CA VAL A 25 -1.63 -11.00 -2.61
C VAL A 25 -0.64 -11.73 -1.70
N ALA A 26 0.65 -11.74 -2.02
CA ALA A 26 1.67 -12.39 -1.19
C ALA A 26 1.85 -11.70 0.17
N ILE A 27 1.67 -10.38 0.25
CA ILE A 27 1.62 -9.60 1.50
C ILE A 27 0.37 -9.94 2.31
N GLY A 28 -0.71 -10.37 1.64
CA GLY A 28 -1.99 -10.68 2.26
C GLY A 28 -2.97 -9.51 2.25
N ILE A 29 -2.78 -8.53 1.35
CA ILE A 29 -3.69 -7.40 1.21
C ILE A 29 -4.93 -7.84 0.41
N PRO A 30 -6.14 -7.75 0.98
CA PRO A 30 -7.38 -8.12 0.28
C PRO A 30 -7.59 -7.30 -0.98
N ARG A 31 -8.22 -7.92 -1.98
CA ARG A 31 -8.47 -7.29 -3.29
C ARG A 31 -9.32 -6.03 -3.20
N GLU A 32 -10.17 -5.95 -2.20
CA GLU A 32 -11.02 -4.81 -1.89
C GLU A 32 -10.20 -3.53 -1.59
N VAL A 33 -9.01 -3.68 -1.00
CA VAL A 33 -8.15 -2.55 -0.59
C VAL A 33 -7.49 -1.88 -1.78
N TRP A 34 -7.25 -2.61 -2.87
CA TRP A 34 -6.63 -2.12 -4.10
C TRP A 34 -7.57 -2.23 -5.33
N ALA A 35 -8.87 -2.36 -5.10
CA ALA A 35 -9.86 -2.45 -6.16
C ALA A 35 -9.90 -1.18 -7.03
N ASP A 36 -9.68 -0.02 -6.42
CA ASP A 36 -9.59 1.27 -7.09
C ASP A 36 -8.49 2.14 -6.45
N ARG A 37 -8.06 3.15 -7.22
CA ARG A 37 -6.96 4.03 -6.86
C ARG A 37 -7.23 4.81 -5.57
N LEU A 38 -8.45 5.29 -5.37
CA LEU A 38 -8.79 6.11 -4.19
C LEU A 38 -8.76 5.27 -2.93
N THR A 39 -9.31 4.06 -2.99
CA THR A 39 -9.31 3.11 -1.86
C THR A 39 -7.89 2.74 -1.45
N TRP A 40 -7.01 2.48 -2.42
CA TRP A 40 -5.60 2.21 -2.15
C TRP A 40 -4.92 3.38 -1.42
N TRP A 41 -5.05 4.61 -1.94
CA TRP A 41 -4.40 5.77 -1.32
C TRP A 41 -4.92 6.05 0.09
N ARG A 42 -6.22 5.88 0.33
CA ARG A 42 -6.78 5.98 1.70
C ARG A 42 -6.18 4.93 2.63
N PHE A 43 -6.01 3.70 2.17
CA PHE A 43 -5.35 2.67 2.95
C PHE A 43 -3.88 3.04 3.25
N VAL A 44 -3.14 3.56 2.26
CA VAL A 44 -1.76 4.03 2.46
C VAL A 44 -1.68 5.22 3.42
N ASP A 45 -2.66 6.13 3.38
CA ASP A 45 -2.70 7.31 4.25
C ASP A 45 -3.07 6.98 5.70
N HIS A 46 -3.86 5.94 5.93
CA HIS A 46 -4.46 5.66 7.23
C HIS A 46 -4.07 4.30 7.85
N GLY A 47 -3.55 3.37 7.05
CA GLY A 47 -3.20 2.01 7.49
C GLY A 47 -4.38 1.06 7.61
N TYR A 48 -5.62 1.49 7.32
CA TYR A 48 -6.82 0.65 7.43
C TYR A 48 -7.83 0.91 6.31
N HIS A 49 -8.58 -0.13 5.97
CA HIS A 49 -9.73 -0.08 5.07
C HIS A 49 -11.02 -0.27 5.87
N PRO A 50 -11.88 0.76 5.99
CA PRO A 50 -13.12 0.66 6.73
C PRO A 50 -14.16 -0.20 5.98
N PRO A 51 -15.08 -0.86 6.70
CA PRO A 51 -16.17 -1.57 6.07
C PRO A 51 -17.04 -0.60 5.25
N ALA A 52 -17.19 -0.86 3.95
CA ALA A 52 -18.16 -0.17 3.12
C ALA A 52 -19.54 -0.75 3.39
N SER A 53 -20.48 0.09 3.82
CA SER A 53 -21.83 -0.26 4.31
C SER A 53 -22.72 -1.03 3.34
N ASN A 54 -22.25 -1.36 2.14
CA ASN A 54 -22.99 -2.13 1.14
C ASN A 54 -22.12 -3.25 0.55
N ARG A 55 -22.36 -4.46 1.06
CA ARG A 55 -22.18 -5.79 0.42
C ARG A 55 -20.83 -6.49 0.44
N ARG A 56 -19.73 -5.89 0.91
CA ARG A 56 -18.48 -6.64 1.19
C ARG A 56 -17.84 -6.13 2.47
N ASP A 57 -18.12 -6.83 3.57
CA ASP A 57 -17.64 -6.53 4.92
C ASP A 57 -16.15 -6.88 5.11
N VAL A 58 -15.27 -6.50 4.18
CA VAL A 58 -13.84 -6.75 4.33
C VAL A 58 -13.25 -5.61 5.16
N ARG A 59 -13.26 -5.77 6.48
CA ARG A 59 -12.45 -4.93 7.36
C ARG A 59 -11.01 -5.42 7.29
N PHE A 60 -10.08 -4.51 7.02
CA PHE A 60 -8.65 -4.84 6.97
C PHE A 60 -7.82 -3.72 7.60
N SER A 61 -6.95 -4.08 8.54
CA SER A 61 -5.90 -3.20 9.06
C SER A 61 -4.53 -3.77 8.73
N ALA A 62 -3.57 -2.90 8.39
CA ALA A 62 -2.18 -3.31 8.25
C ALA A 62 -1.62 -3.89 9.57
N ASP A 63 -2.14 -3.45 10.72
CA ASP A 63 -1.75 -3.96 12.03
C ASP A 63 -2.18 -5.41 12.27
N ASP A 64 -3.21 -5.89 11.56
CA ASP A 64 -3.70 -7.26 11.65
C ASP A 64 -2.78 -8.24 10.89
N LEU A 65 -1.86 -7.73 10.05
CA LEU A 65 -0.88 -8.56 9.36
C LEU A 65 0.17 -9.11 10.34
N PRO A 66 0.65 -10.35 10.14
CA PRO A 66 1.85 -10.84 10.82
C PRO A 66 3.05 -9.90 10.59
N GLU A 67 3.97 -9.83 11.55
CA GLU A 67 5.13 -8.94 11.47
C GLU A 67 5.96 -9.12 10.18
N SER A 68 6.15 -10.37 9.74
CA SER A 68 6.84 -10.68 8.49
C SER A 68 6.14 -10.09 7.25
N GLN A 69 4.81 -10.01 7.28
CA GLN A 69 4.01 -9.41 6.22
C GLN A 69 3.98 -7.89 6.32
N GLN A 70 3.96 -7.33 7.54
CA GLN A 70 4.14 -5.89 7.74
C GLN A 70 5.50 -5.40 7.25
N HIS A 71 6.56 -6.19 7.45
CA HIS A 71 7.88 -5.88 6.92
C HIS A 71 7.91 -5.95 5.38
N ARG A 72 7.26 -6.94 4.77
CA ARG A 72 7.12 -6.99 3.30
C ARG A 72 6.32 -5.81 2.76
N LEU A 73 5.23 -5.43 3.44
CA LEU A 73 4.46 -4.24 3.11
C LEU A 73 5.31 -2.97 3.20
N TYR A 74 6.15 -2.86 4.22
CA TYR A 74 7.09 -1.75 4.34
C TYR A 74 8.05 -1.67 3.15
N VAL A 75 8.75 -2.77 2.82
CA VAL A 75 9.70 -2.83 1.70
C VAL A 75 9.01 -2.50 0.37
N PHE A 76 7.80 -3.03 0.18
CA PHE A 76 6.98 -2.74 -0.99
C PHE A 76 6.67 -1.24 -1.09
N LEU A 77 6.11 -0.65 -0.03
CA LEU A 77 5.77 0.78 0.02
C LEU A 77 7.01 1.66 -0.16
N ASP A 78 8.15 1.28 0.40
CA ASP A 78 9.40 2.03 0.24
C ASP A 78 9.86 2.08 -1.22
N THR A 79 9.60 1.02 -1.99
CA THR A 79 9.95 0.90 -3.40
C THR A 79 9.00 1.67 -4.31
N ILE A 80 7.69 1.65 -4.03
CA ILE A 80 6.67 2.20 -4.95
C ILE A 80 6.30 3.65 -4.65
N LEU A 81 6.48 4.12 -3.41
CA LEU A 81 6.05 5.46 -3.03
C LEU A 81 7.08 6.50 -3.50
N PRO A 82 6.63 7.63 -4.06
CA PRO A 82 7.52 8.71 -4.46
C PRO A 82 8.24 9.31 -3.25
N ALA A 83 9.27 10.12 -3.48
CA ALA A 83 10.06 10.77 -2.42
C ALA A 83 9.23 11.57 -1.39
N ALA A 84 8.00 11.95 -1.71
CA ALA A 84 7.03 12.56 -0.81
C ALA A 84 6.36 11.57 0.19
N ARG A 85 6.87 10.33 0.30
CA ARG A 85 6.31 9.24 1.12
C ARG A 85 6.12 9.54 2.61
N TYR A 86 6.80 10.56 3.14
CA TYR A 86 6.62 11.05 4.51
C TYR A 86 5.20 11.55 4.81
N GLY A 87 4.40 11.86 3.79
CA GLY A 87 2.99 12.24 3.95
C GLY A 87 2.04 11.07 4.22
N HIS A 88 2.50 9.82 4.04
CA HIS A 88 1.66 8.63 4.18
C HIS A 88 1.88 7.98 5.55
N SER A 89 0.85 8.04 6.41
CA SER A 89 0.97 7.60 7.81
C SER A 89 1.35 6.12 7.92
N LEU A 90 0.85 5.25 7.03
CA LEU A 90 1.21 3.82 7.07
C LEU A 90 2.71 3.61 6.85
N TRP A 91 3.30 4.28 5.85
CA TRP A 91 4.74 4.18 5.61
C TRP A 91 5.52 4.72 6.82
N ALA A 92 5.11 5.86 7.39
CA ALA A 92 5.80 6.43 8.55
C ALA A 92 5.78 5.49 9.77
N VAL A 93 4.62 4.88 10.05
CA VAL A 93 4.48 3.88 11.13
C VAL A 93 5.39 2.69 10.88
N LEU A 94 5.33 2.10 9.69
CA LEU A 94 6.15 0.94 9.33
C LEU A 94 7.65 1.27 9.29
N HIS A 95 8.03 2.46 8.82
CA HIS A 95 9.42 2.92 8.79
C HIS A 95 9.96 3.12 10.22
N SER A 96 9.16 3.63 11.15
CA SER A 96 9.58 3.73 12.55
C SER A 96 9.84 2.35 13.18
N ARG A 97 9.12 1.31 12.72
CA ARG A 97 9.24 -0.07 13.21
C ARG A 97 10.38 -0.83 12.56
N PHE A 98 10.60 -0.67 11.25
CA PHE A 98 11.51 -1.52 10.46
C PHE A 98 12.67 -0.76 9.80
N GLY A 99 12.59 0.56 9.67
CA GLY A 99 13.54 1.37 8.91
C GLY A 99 14.98 1.31 9.43
N ALA A 100 15.17 1.13 10.74
CA ALA A 100 16.50 0.95 11.32
C ALA A 100 17.14 -0.39 10.94
N ALA A 101 16.34 -1.46 10.82
CA ALA A 101 16.84 -2.79 10.45
C ALA A 101 17.31 -2.82 8.99
N SER A 102 16.62 -2.11 8.10
CA SER A 102 16.91 -2.06 6.66
C SER A 102 18.12 -1.19 6.28
N GLN A 103 18.59 -0.31 7.16
CA GLN A 103 19.79 0.52 6.92
C GLN A 103 21.10 -0.20 7.26
N THR A 104 21.05 -1.32 7.98
CA THR A 104 22.24 -2.05 8.44
C THR A 104 22.92 -2.89 7.35
N GLU A 105 22.26 -3.11 6.20
CA GLU A 105 22.80 -3.90 5.07
C GLU A 105 23.57 -3.06 4.03
N HIS A 106 23.80 -1.77 4.27
CA HIS A 106 24.54 -0.86 3.37
C HIS A 106 25.80 -0.26 4.04
N LEU A 107 26.60 -1.09 4.68
CA LEU A 107 27.99 -0.77 5.00
C LEU A 107 28.93 -1.66 4.16
N PRO A 108 29.47 -1.16 3.04
CA PRO A 108 30.63 -1.81 2.43
C PRO A 108 31.83 -1.65 3.38
N ARG A 109 32.49 -2.78 3.66
CA ARG A 109 33.83 -2.80 4.28
C ARG A 109 34.87 -2.30 3.29
#